data_AF-A0A453DR43-F1
#
_entry.id   AF-A0A453DR43-F1
#
_cell.length_a   1.000
_cell.length_b   1.000
_cell.length_c   1.000
_cell.angle_alpha   90.00
_cell.angle_beta   90.00
_cell.angle_gamma   90.00
#
_symmetry.space_group_name_H-M   'P 1'
#
loop_
_entity.id
_entity.type
_entity.pdbx_description
1 polymer ?
#
loop_
_entity_poly.entity_id
_entity_poly.type
_entity_poly.pdbx_seq_one_letter_code
_entity_poly.pdbx_strand_id
1 'polypeptide(L)'
;MGLAGNAKYTPSVENNCSMSLNIFINILVLCQHSLIVAAPDHEVESVVADLLPLLSYSAPFAIYHQYLQPLATCMHSLQASKMAIGLQITEPWLREYQVLPSRTHPHMQMNAFGGYILSGIRIHRPDP
;
A
#
# COMPACT_ATOMS: atom_id res chain seq x y z
N MET A 1 18.02 30.41 19.95
CA MET A 1 17.06 29.39 20.40
C MET A 1 16.14 29.09 19.24
N GLY A 2 16.31 27.91 18.63
CA GLY A 2 15.68 27.55 17.36
C GLY A 2 14.31 26.90 17.51
N LEU A 3 13.50 27.00 16.47
CA LEU A 3 12.34 26.15 16.23
C LEU A 3 12.45 25.58 14.82
N ALA A 4 12.62 24.26 14.77
CA ALA A 4 12.44 23.38 13.61
C ALA A 4 11.01 23.57 13.06
N GLY A 5 10.71 23.53 11.76
CA GLY A 5 11.08 22.54 10.77
C GLY A 5 9.78 22.06 10.10
N ASN A 6 9.13 22.92 9.31
CA ASN A 6 7.94 22.56 8.53
C ASN A 6 8.38 21.97 7.18
N ALA A 7 8.54 20.64 7.13
CA ALA A 7 8.75 19.91 5.89
C ALA A 7 7.44 19.88 5.09
N LYS A 8 7.29 20.84 4.18
CA LYS A 8 6.29 20.79 3.10
C LYS A 8 6.71 19.67 2.16
N TYR A 9 5.96 18.57 2.11
CA TYR A 9 6.20 17.50 1.15
C TYR A 9 5.58 17.90 -0.20
N THR A 10 6.40 18.42 -1.10
CA THR A 10 6.09 18.61 -2.52
C THR A 10 6.67 17.44 -3.30
N PRO A 11 5.87 16.65 -4.04
CA PRO A 11 6.43 15.82 -5.10
C PRO A 11 6.31 16.55 -6.44
N SER A 12 7.45 17.08 -6.90
CA SER A 12 7.71 17.39 -8.30
C SER A 12 8.08 16.08 -9.00
N VAL A 13 7.29 15.59 -9.95
CA VAL A 13 7.81 14.80 -11.07
C VAL A 13 6.92 15.06 -12.28
N GLU A 14 7.42 15.90 -13.18
CA GLU A 14 6.94 15.98 -14.55
C GLU A 14 7.49 14.81 -15.38
N ASN A 15 6.63 14.33 -16.29
CA ASN A 15 6.91 13.79 -17.62
C ASN A 15 7.21 12.30 -17.83
N ASN A 16 6.34 11.76 -18.71
CA ASN A 16 6.53 10.69 -19.69
C ASN A 16 6.26 9.23 -19.27
N CYS A 17 4.97 8.88 -19.21
CA CYS A 17 4.49 7.63 -19.79
C CYS A 17 3.00 7.76 -20.15
N SER A 18 2.75 8.37 -21.31
CA SER A 18 1.43 8.35 -21.94
C SER A 18 1.15 6.93 -22.45
N MET A 19 0.44 6.11 -21.68
CA MET A 19 -0.47 5.09 -22.22
C MET A 19 -1.62 4.81 -21.24
N SER A 20 -2.82 5.19 -21.69
CA SER A 20 -4.14 4.73 -21.22
C SER A 20 -4.67 5.19 -19.85
N LEU A 21 -4.78 6.52 -19.73
CA LEU A 21 -5.92 7.36 -19.28
C LEU A 21 -7.25 6.82 -18.66
N ASN A 22 -7.40 5.57 -18.17
CA ASN A 22 -8.67 5.11 -17.54
C ASN A 22 -8.59 4.59 -16.08
N ILE A 23 -7.46 4.71 -15.37
CA ILE A 23 -7.30 4.21 -13.97
C ILE A 23 -7.09 5.37 -12.95
N PHE A 24 -7.65 6.54 -13.24
CA PHE A 24 -7.26 7.82 -12.62
C PHE A 24 -7.65 8.09 -11.14
N ILE A 25 -8.04 7.11 -10.30
CA ILE A 25 -8.48 7.44 -8.90
C ILE A 25 -7.75 6.71 -7.76
N ASN A 26 -7.01 5.63 -7.99
CA ASN A 26 -6.57 4.79 -6.87
C ASN A 26 -5.04 4.61 -6.81
N ILE A 27 -4.37 5.69 -6.38
CA ILE A 27 -2.94 5.86 -6.06
C ILE A 27 -1.98 4.93 -6.83
N LEU A 28 -1.53 5.41 -7.99
CA LEU A 28 -0.45 4.82 -8.78
C LEU A 28 0.83 5.63 -8.55
N VAL A 29 1.64 5.28 -7.54
CA VAL A 29 3.03 5.79 -7.48
C VAL A 29 3.89 4.81 -8.27
N LEU A 30 4.10 5.11 -9.56
CA LEU A 30 5.12 4.46 -10.37
C LEU A 30 6.45 5.20 -10.19
N CYS A 31 7.22 4.75 -9.22
CA CYS A 31 8.67 4.73 -9.35
C CYS A 31 9.05 3.25 -9.51
N GLN A 32 9.94 2.93 -10.45
CA GLN A 32 10.43 1.55 -10.69
C GLN A 32 10.94 0.84 -9.42
N HIS A 33 11.11 1.58 -8.33
CA HIS A 33 11.62 1.17 -7.02
C HIS A 33 10.53 0.87 -5.97
N SER A 34 9.26 1.29 -6.15
CA SER A 34 8.21 1.07 -5.14
C SER A 34 6.82 1.13 -5.75
N LEU A 35 5.92 0.19 -5.39
CA LEU A 35 4.52 0.17 -5.84
C LEU A 35 3.56 0.26 -4.66
N ILE A 36 2.56 1.12 -4.79
CA ILE A 36 1.41 1.16 -3.87
C ILE A 36 0.16 0.93 -4.73
N VAL A 37 -0.73 0.05 -4.28
CA VAL A 37 -2.03 -0.22 -4.94
C VAL A 37 -3.12 -0.03 -3.91
N ALA A 38 -4.10 0.83 -4.21
CA ALA A 38 -5.23 1.07 -3.31
C ALA A 38 -6.54 1.11 -4.10
N ALA A 39 -6.96 -0.01 -4.69
CA ALA A 39 -8.19 -0.10 -5.49
C ALA A 39 -9.23 -1.00 -4.79
N PRO A 40 -10.22 -0.45 -4.07
CA PRO A 40 -11.24 -1.25 -3.38
C PRO A 40 -12.25 -1.90 -4.34
N ASP A 41 -12.48 -1.31 -5.52
CA ASP A 41 -13.50 -1.75 -6.49
C ASP A 41 -12.96 -2.71 -7.57
N HIS A 42 -11.70 -3.13 -7.48
CA HIS A 42 -11.06 -3.99 -8.48
C HIS A 42 -10.54 -5.29 -7.88
N GLU A 43 -10.50 -6.34 -8.69
CA GLU A 43 -9.90 -7.61 -8.31
C GLU A 43 -8.40 -7.43 -8.11
N VAL A 44 -7.97 -7.51 -6.85
CA VAL A 44 -6.57 -7.30 -6.42
C VAL A 44 -5.62 -8.20 -7.20
N GLU A 45 -6.01 -9.45 -7.47
CA GLU A 45 -5.17 -10.40 -8.20
C GLU A 45 -4.86 -9.97 -9.63
N SER A 46 -5.86 -9.46 -10.38
CA SER A 46 -5.65 -8.99 -11.76
C SER A 46 -4.71 -7.78 -11.80
N VAL A 47 -4.94 -6.81 -10.91
CA VAL A 47 -4.11 -5.61 -10.84
C VAL A 47 -2.66 -5.96 -10.47
N VAL A 48 -2.48 -6.87 -9.53
CA VAL A 48 -1.16 -7.32 -9.11
C VAL A 48 -0.46 -8.11 -10.22
N ALA A 49 -1.18 -8.95 -10.96
CA ALA A 49 -0.62 -9.67 -12.11
C ALA A 49 -0.09 -8.73 -13.20
N ASP A 50 -0.81 -7.64 -13.49
CA ASP A 50 -0.42 -6.66 -14.50
C ASP A 50 0.69 -5.70 -14.03
N LEU A 51 0.72 -5.34 -12.74
CA LEU A 51 1.68 -4.38 -12.19
C LEU A 51 2.99 -5.01 -11.71
N LEU A 52 2.99 -6.27 -11.27
CA LEU A 52 4.20 -6.99 -10.86
C LEU A 52 5.32 -7.08 -11.91
N PRO A 53 5.05 -7.26 -13.21
CA PRO A 53 6.11 -7.27 -14.22
C PRO A 53 6.69 -5.88 -14.50
N LEU A 54 5.98 -4.80 -14.14
CA LEU A 54 6.44 -3.42 -14.31
C LEU A 54 7.38 -2.96 -13.18
N LEU A 55 7.49 -3.74 -12.10
CA LEU A 55 8.35 -3.48 -10.96
C LEU A 55 9.75 -4.04 -11.17
N SER A 56 10.76 -3.28 -10.76
CA SER A 56 12.12 -3.79 -10.67
C SER A 56 12.22 -4.90 -9.63
N TYR A 57 13.15 -5.82 -9.84
CA TYR A 57 13.45 -6.84 -8.84
C TYR A 57 13.99 -6.19 -7.56
N SER A 58 13.66 -6.77 -6.40
CA SER A 58 13.95 -6.21 -5.08
C SER A 58 13.16 -4.95 -4.70
N ALA A 59 12.15 -4.55 -5.46
CA ALA A 59 11.28 -3.44 -5.09
C ALA A 59 10.20 -3.86 -4.07
N PRO A 60 9.98 -3.07 -2.99
CA PRO A 60 8.84 -3.26 -2.11
C PRO A 60 7.52 -2.86 -2.78
N PHE A 61 6.45 -3.56 -2.44
CA PHE A 61 5.09 -3.20 -2.81
C PHE A 61 4.15 -3.29 -1.61
N ALA A 62 3.12 -2.45 -1.62
CA ALA A 62 2.07 -2.42 -0.63
C ALA A 62 0.69 -2.35 -1.30
N ILE A 63 -0.23 -3.21 -0.90
CA ILE A 63 -1.57 -3.33 -1.45
C ILE A 63 -2.57 -3.12 -0.32
N TYR A 64 -3.44 -2.13 -0.48
CA TYR A 64 -4.51 -1.84 0.45
C TYR A 64 -5.84 -2.42 -0.04
N HIS A 65 -6.59 -3.07 0.86
CA HIS A 65 -7.95 -3.49 0.59
C HIS A 65 -8.83 -3.47 1.87
N GLN A 66 -10.12 -3.22 1.69
CA GLN A 66 -11.07 -3.13 2.82
C GLN A 66 -11.43 -4.51 3.42
N TYR A 67 -11.19 -5.60 2.70
CA TYR A 67 -11.49 -6.96 3.16
C TYR A 67 -10.23 -7.82 3.23
N LEU A 68 -10.14 -8.68 4.25
CA LEU A 68 -9.02 -9.61 4.41
C LEU A 68 -9.06 -10.74 3.38
N GLN A 69 -10.25 -11.23 3.03
CA GLN A 69 -10.44 -12.39 2.16
C GLN A 69 -9.67 -12.30 0.81
N PRO A 70 -9.84 -11.25 -0.02
CA PRO A 70 -9.10 -11.15 -1.29
C PRO A 70 -7.60 -10.95 -1.09
N LEU A 71 -7.20 -10.34 0.02
CA LEU A 71 -5.80 -10.13 0.36
C LEU A 71 -5.09 -11.44 0.71
N ALA A 72 -5.77 -12.33 1.44
CA ALA A 72 -5.29 -13.66 1.77
C ALA A 72 -5.18 -14.55 0.52
N THR A 73 -6.16 -14.49 -0.39
CA THR A 73 -6.11 -15.21 -1.67
C THR A 73 -4.94 -14.73 -2.53
N CYS A 74 -4.76 -13.40 -2.63
CA CYS A 74 -3.63 -12.80 -3.35
C CYS A 74 -2.27 -13.20 -2.74
N MET A 75 -2.16 -13.19 -1.41
CA MET A 75 -0.95 -13.67 -0.73
C MET A 75 -0.63 -15.12 -1.10
N HIS A 76 -1.63 -16.00 -1.15
CA HIS A 76 -1.44 -17.39 -1.52
C HIS A 76 -1.00 -17.56 -2.99
N SER A 77 -1.61 -16.84 -3.93
CA SER A 77 -1.23 -16.90 -5.36
C SER A 77 0.17 -16.35 -5.62
N LEU A 78 0.60 -15.32 -4.88
CA LEU A 78 1.97 -14.80 -4.91
C LEU A 78 3.01 -15.76 -4.34
N GLN A 79 2.65 -16.51 -3.30
CA GLN A 79 3.51 -17.57 -2.75
C GLN A 79 3.63 -18.75 -3.71
N ALA A 80 2.53 -19.17 -4.32
CA ALA A 80 2.51 -20.28 -5.29
C ALA A 80 3.36 -19.99 -6.52
N SER A 81 3.29 -18.75 -7.03
CA SER A 81 4.10 -18.29 -8.17
C SER A 81 5.56 -17.99 -7.82
N LYS A 82 5.93 -17.97 -6.53
CA LYS A 82 7.26 -17.60 -6.01
C LYS A 82 7.74 -16.24 -6.51
N MET A 83 6.81 -15.30 -6.68
CA MET A 83 7.10 -13.98 -7.23
C MET A 83 7.47 -12.95 -6.17
N ALA A 84 7.05 -13.15 -4.92
CA ALA A 84 7.31 -12.22 -3.83
C ALA A 84 7.75 -12.96 -2.56
N ILE A 85 8.50 -12.25 -1.72
CA ILE A 85 8.93 -12.72 -0.39
C ILE A 85 8.49 -11.72 0.69
N GLY A 86 8.51 -12.18 1.94
CA GLY A 86 8.19 -11.32 3.09
C GLY A 86 6.76 -10.78 3.06
N LEU A 87 5.84 -11.55 2.46
CA LEU A 87 4.43 -11.19 2.40
C LEU A 87 3.85 -11.13 3.81
N GLN A 88 3.35 -9.96 4.20
CA GLN A 88 2.77 -9.72 5.51
C GLN A 88 1.48 -8.93 5.36
N ILE A 89 0.42 -9.40 6.02
CA ILE A 89 -0.84 -8.67 6.16
C ILE A 89 -0.80 -7.92 7.49
N THR A 90 -1.10 -6.62 7.44
CA THR A 90 -1.14 -5.74 8.61
C THR A 90 -2.45 -4.98 8.66
N GLU A 91 -2.97 -4.78 9.87
CA GLU A 91 -4.15 -3.97 10.14
C GLU A 91 -3.72 -2.73 10.93
N PRO A 92 -3.92 -1.51 10.40
CA PRO A 92 -3.65 -0.29 11.14
C PRO A 92 -4.75 -0.04 12.19
N TRP A 93 -4.38 -0.08 13.47
CA TRP A 93 -5.29 0.32 14.55
C TRP A 93 -5.04 1.77 14.97
N LEU A 94 -6.02 2.64 14.71
CA LEU A 94 -5.98 4.05 15.10
C LEU A 94 -6.97 4.31 16.23
N ARG A 95 -6.50 4.92 17.31
CA ARG A 95 -7.35 5.39 18.41
C ARG A 95 -7.01 6.83 18.75
N GLU A 96 -7.99 7.70 18.60
CA GLU A 96 -7.87 9.10 18.97
C GLU A 96 -8.03 9.27 20.49
N TYR A 97 -7.14 10.05 21.09
CA TYR A 97 -7.17 10.41 22.50
C TYR A 97 -7.42 11.90 22.66
N GLN A 98 -8.39 12.24 23.50
CA GLN A 98 -8.61 13.62 23.92
C GLN A 98 -7.69 13.93 25.09
N VAL A 99 -6.81 14.93 24.92
CA VAL A 99 -5.90 15.43 25.96
C VAL A 99 -6.31 16.84 26.36
N LEU A 100 -7.09 16.93 27.42
CA LEU A 100 -7.41 18.17 28.14
C LEU A 100 -6.89 18.06 29.58
N PRO A 101 -6.50 19.17 30.23
CA PRO A 101 -6.05 19.14 31.62
C PRO A 101 -7.11 18.47 32.52
N SER A 102 -6.72 17.39 33.21
CA SER A 102 -7.57 16.55 34.06
C SER A 102 -8.71 15.78 33.36
N ARG A 103 -8.74 15.71 32.02
CA ARG A 103 -9.77 14.99 31.24
C ARG A 103 -9.15 14.24 30.06
N THR A 104 -8.25 13.30 30.36
CA THR A 104 -7.66 12.41 29.35
C THR A 104 -8.50 11.15 29.20
N HIS A 105 -9.16 10.99 28.05
CA HIS A 105 -9.90 9.76 27.73
C HIS A 105 -9.86 9.50 26.21
N PRO A 106 -9.95 8.22 25.78
CA PRO A 106 -10.12 7.90 24.37
C PRO A 106 -11.48 8.37 23.87
N HIS A 107 -11.54 8.85 22.64
CA HIS A 107 -12.80 9.31 22.06
C HIS A 107 -13.80 8.13 21.95
N MET A 108 -15.04 8.31 22.42
CA MET A 108 -16.00 7.20 22.55
C MET A 108 -16.63 6.76 21.22
N GLN A 109 -16.74 7.64 20.22
CA GLN A 109 -17.19 7.27 18.87
C GLN A 109 -16.00 7.20 17.92
N MET A 110 -15.47 6.00 17.66
CA MET A 110 -14.39 5.82 16.69
C MET A 110 -14.78 4.85 15.58
N ASN A 111 -14.28 5.09 14.38
CA ASN A 111 -14.21 4.05 13.36
C ASN A 111 -13.16 3.03 13.79
N ALA A 112 -13.60 1.83 14.12
CA ALA A 112 -12.71 0.75 14.55
C ALA A 112 -11.96 0.07 13.40
N PHE A 113 -12.32 0.37 12.15
CA PHE A 113 -11.85 -0.38 10.98
C PHE A 113 -11.29 0.55 9.91
N GLY A 114 -10.01 0.36 9.60
CA GLY A 114 -9.25 1.14 8.61
C GLY A 114 -8.81 0.34 7.39
N GLY A 115 -9.24 -0.93 7.25
CA GLY A 115 -8.83 -1.83 6.17
C GLY A 115 -7.58 -2.66 6.49
N TYR A 116 -7.08 -3.39 5.49
CA TYR A 116 -5.91 -4.26 5.58
C TYR A 116 -4.87 -3.90 4.52
N ILE A 117 -3.59 -4.08 4.87
CA ILE A 117 -2.47 -3.81 3.98
C ILE A 117 -1.63 -5.08 3.83
N LEU A 118 -1.42 -5.53 2.60
CA LEU A 118 -0.44 -6.56 2.24
C LEU A 118 0.83 -5.89 1.76
N SER A 119 1.92 -6.09 2.49
CA SER A 119 3.26 -5.66 2.09
C SER A 119 4.11 -6.84 1.66
N GLY A 120 4.98 -6.65 0.69
CA GLY A 120 5.95 -7.66 0.27
C GLY A 120 7.08 -7.08 -0.58
N ILE A 121 8.05 -7.91 -0.92
CA ILE A 121 9.17 -7.55 -1.78
C ILE A 121 9.14 -8.42 -3.03
N ARG A 122 9.21 -7.79 -4.21
CA ARG A 122 9.30 -8.51 -5.49
C ARG A 122 10.67 -9.17 -5.62
N ILE A 123 10.68 -10.45 -5.98
CA ILE A 123 11.94 -11.18 -6.27
C ILE A 123 11.98 -11.65 -7.72
N HIS A 124 13.19 -11.77 -8.25
CA HIS A 124 13.41 -12.52 -9.48
C HIS A 124 13.33 -14.01 -9.15
N ARG A 125 12.59 -14.76 -9.97
CA ARG A 125 12.63 -16.22 -9.92
C ARG A 125 13.84 -16.66 -10.73
N PRO A 126 14.84 -17.34 -10.15
CA PRO A 126 15.86 -17.99 -10.95
C PRO A 126 15.21 -19.12 -11.75
N ASP A 127 15.47 -19.16 -13.06
CA ASP A 127 15.10 -20.28 -13.91
C ASP A 127 15.82 -21.56 -13.43
N PRO A 128 15.19 -22.75 -13.52
CA PRO A 128 15.77 -24.02 -13.08
C PRO A 128 16.97 -24.48 -13.92
#